data_AF-A0A4Q5ZSE0-F1
#
_entry.id   AF-A0A4Q5ZSE0-F1
#
_cell.length_a   1.000
_cell.length_b   1.000
_cell.length_c   1.000
_cell.angle_alpha   90.00
_cell.angle_beta   90.00
_cell.angle_gamma   90.00
#
_symmetry.space_group_name_H-M   'P 1'
#
loop_
_entity.id
_entity.type
_entity.pdbx_description
1 polymer ?
#
loop_
_entity_poly.entity_id
_entity_poly.type
_entity_poly.pdbx_seq_one_letter_code
_entity_poly.pdbx_strand_id
1 'polypeptide(L)'
;MEETIKMSRIEKRHYLGYLVAMYVVGTALLTGIIFWGVANPFSPISASDREQLRQARIFEGQQQQAVQIYDSVMAKVRVLKTSPGNAVLESDIENQINYLNSMYDGVPNKDMRTFSFYQMALYLQRHYQDALILRKKADNIRIFQNQLNECMIGYKQNEDYMNRMRAAQSSR
;
A
#
# COMPACT_ATOMS: atom_id res chain seq x y z
N MET A 1 -8.75 42.66 -58.88
CA MET A 1 -10.13 43.14 -59.12
C MET A 1 -10.97 42.61 -57.97
N GLU A 2 -11.24 43.45 -56.98
CA GLU A 2 -12.16 43.10 -55.89
C GLU A 2 -13.57 43.39 -56.38
N GLU A 3 -14.32 42.34 -56.73
CA GLU A 3 -15.74 42.49 -57.03
C GLU A 3 -16.48 42.80 -55.72
N THR A 4 -16.78 44.08 -55.49
CA THR A 4 -17.59 44.51 -54.36
C THR A 4 -19.04 44.11 -54.61
N ILE A 5 -19.42 42.91 -54.18
CA ILE A 5 -20.81 42.42 -54.23
C ILE A 5 -21.66 43.26 -53.26
N LYS A 6 -22.34 44.30 -53.78
CA LYS A 6 -23.31 45.10 -53.01
C LYS A 6 -24.62 44.35 -52.87
N MET A 7 -24.65 43.36 -51.97
CA MET A 7 -25.87 42.63 -51.61
C MET A 7 -26.77 43.46 -50.68
N SER A 8 -28.07 43.44 -50.95
CA SER A 8 -29.10 44.06 -50.11
C SER A 8 -29.17 43.37 -48.72
N ARG A 9 -29.59 44.10 -47.69
CA ARG A 9 -29.65 43.60 -46.30
C ARG A 9 -30.55 42.36 -46.15
N ILE A 10 -31.55 42.24 -47.03
CA ILE A 10 -32.47 41.09 -47.09
C ILE A 10 -31.77 39.86 -47.70
N GLU A 11 -31.03 40.05 -48.79
CA GLU A 11 -30.27 38.99 -49.47
C GLU A 11 -29.17 38.44 -48.55
N LYS A 12 -28.50 39.31 -47.79
CA LYS A 12 -27.51 38.88 -46.78
C LYS A 12 -28.13 37.97 -45.71
N ARG A 13 -29.37 38.25 -45.29
CA ARG A 13 -30.07 37.42 -44.29
C ARG A 13 -30.45 36.05 -44.86
N HIS A 14 -30.92 36.00 -46.11
CA HIS A 14 -31.21 34.72 -46.78
C HIS A 14 -29.94 33.90 -47.02
N TYR A 15 -28.85 34.55 -47.44
CA TYR A 15 -27.57 33.89 -47.63
C TYR A 15 -26.98 33.36 -46.31
N LEU A 16 -27.08 34.14 -45.22
CA LEU A 16 -26.68 33.70 -43.89
C LEU A 16 -27.50 32.48 -43.44
N GLY A 17 -28.82 32.50 -43.65
CA GLY A 17 -29.68 31.35 -43.34
C GLY A 17 -29.31 30.10 -44.13
N TYR A 18 -28.99 30.24 -45.42
CA TYR A 18 -28.49 29.15 -46.24
C TYR A 18 -27.16 28.59 -45.72
N LEU A 19 -26.22 29.46 -45.35
CA LEU A 19 -24.91 29.08 -44.84
C LEU A 19 -25.01 28.34 -43.50
N VAL A 20 -25.88 28.80 -42.61
CA VAL A 20 -26.17 28.13 -41.33
C VAL A 20 -26.83 26.77 -41.57
N ALA A 21 -27.81 26.69 -42.46
CA ALA A 21 -28.47 25.42 -42.79
C ALA A 21 -27.46 24.41 -43.38
N MET A 22 -26.61 24.85 -44.30
CA MET A 22 -25.58 24.01 -44.92
C MET A 22 -24.55 23.53 -43.89
N TYR A 23 -24.16 24.38 -42.94
CA TYR A 23 -23.30 24.00 -41.81
C TYR A 23 -23.96 22.98 -40.88
N VAL A 24 -25.21 23.20 -40.47
CA VAL A 24 -25.94 22.26 -39.58
C VAL A 24 -26.13 20.91 -40.25
N VAL A 25 -26.53 20.88 -41.53
CA VAL A 25 -26.70 19.64 -42.27
C VAL A 25 -25.36 18.94 -42.49
N GLY A 26 -24.32 19.67 -42.87
CA GLY A 26 -22.98 19.13 -43.09
C GLY A 26 -22.40 18.51 -41.81
N THR A 27 -22.48 19.23 -40.69
CA THR A 27 -22.03 18.73 -39.38
C THR A 27 -22.85 17.52 -38.94
N ALA A 28 -24.18 17.54 -39.08
CA ALA A 28 -25.03 16.41 -38.74
C ALA A 28 -24.67 15.14 -39.54
N LEU A 29 -24.48 15.27 -40.86
CA LEU A 29 -24.07 14.16 -41.72
C LEU A 29 -22.69 13.61 -41.33
N LEU A 30 -21.70 14.49 -41.11
CA LEU A 30 -20.37 14.09 -40.69
C LEU A 30 -20.39 13.39 -39.33
N THR A 31 -21.13 13.90 -38.35
CA THR A 31 -21.30 13.23 -37.06
C THR A 31 -21.98 11.88 -37.22
N GLY A 32 -23.04 11.80 -38.04
CA GLY A 32 -23.74 10.54 -38.31
C GLY A 32 -22.82 9.49 -38.91
N ILE A 33 -21.97 9.87 -39.87
CA ILE A 33 -21.00 8.97 -40.52
C ILE A 33 -19.88 8.55 -39.56
N ILE A 34 -19.29 9.50 -38.81
CA ILE A 34 -18.18 9.22 -37.89
C ILE A 34 -18.63 8.30 -36.75
N PHE A 35 -19.83 8.50 -36.22
CA PHE A 35 -20.38 7.68 -35.15
C PHE A 35 -21.17 6.47 -35.65
N TRP A 36 -21.17 6.20 -36.96
CA TRP A 36 -21.85 5.03 -37.51
C TRP A 36 -21.09 3.76 -37.13
N GLY A 37 -21.70 2.92 -36.28
CA GLY A 37 -21.09 1.68 -35.80
C GLY A 37 -20.33 1.81 -34.47
N VAL A 38 -20.27 3.01 -33.88
CA VAL A 38 -19.77 3.17 -32.50
C VAL A 38 -20.86 2.68 -31.54
N ALA A 39 -20.51 1.77 -30.63
CA ALA A 39 -21.44 1.28 -29.62
C ALA A 39 -21.97 2.45 -28.79
N ASN A 40 -23.29 2.47 -28.56
CA ASN A 40 -23.92 3.55 -27.80
C ASN A 40 -23.31 3.62 -26.38
N PRO A 41 -22.63 4.73 -26.02
CA PRO A 41 -22.05 4.91 -24.69
C PRO A 41 -23.11 5.01 -23.58
N PHE A 42 -24.38 5.20 -23.96
CA PHE A 42 -25.54 5.22 -23.07
C PHE A 42 -26.38 3.95 -23.15
N SER A 43 -25.83 2.86 -23.71
CA SER A 43 -26.52 1.57 -23.64
C SER A 43 -26.73 1.16 -22.17
N PRO A 44 -27.91 0.64 -21.81
CA PRO A 44 -28.18 0.24 -20.43
C PRO A 44 -27.15 -0.82 -20.02
N ILE A 45 -26.38 -0.50 -18.98
CA ILE A 45 -25.35 -1.36 -18.41
C ILE A 45 -25.94 -2.76 -18.19
N SER A 46 -25.26 -3.79 -18.71
CA SER A 46 -25.74 -5.16 -18.57
C SER A 46 -25.79 -5.58 -17.10
N ALA A 47 -26.58 -6.60 -16.77
CA ALA A 47 -26.65 -7.09 -15.39
C ALA A 47 -25.28 -7.57 -14.87
N SER A 48 -24.44 -8.15 -15.74
CA SER A 48 -23.08 -8.56 -15.40
C SER A 48 -22.15 -7.36 -15.14
N ASP A 49 -22.26 -6.30 -15.94
CA ASP A 49 -21.42 -5.10 -15.76
C ASP A 49 -21.78 -4.38 -14.46
N ARG A 50 -23.08 -4.33 -14.10
CA ARG A 50 -23.52 -3.80 -12.80
C ARG A 50 -22.92 -4.59 -11.64
N GLU A 51 -22.90 -5.91 -11.74
CA GLU A 51 -22.35 -6.77 -10.70
C GLU A 51 -20.82 -6.61 -10.58
N GLN A 52 -20.10 -6.51 -11.71
CA GLN A 52 -18.65 -6.24 -11.69
C GLN A 52 -18.34 -4.87 -11.06
N LEU A 53 -19.08 -3.82 -11.41
CA LEU A 53 -18.93 -2.50 -10.80
C LEU A 53 -19.20 -2.52 -9.30
N ARG A 54 -20.21 -3.29 -8.86
CA ARG A 54 -20.51 -3.49 -7.43
C ARG A 54 -19.35 -4.17 -6.71
N GLN A 55 -18.81 -5.25 -7.28
CA GLN A 55 -17.65 -5.97 -6.73
C GLN A 55 -16.40 -5.10 -6.68
N ALA A 56 -16.15 -4.30 -7.72
CA ALA A 56 -15.02 -3.37 -7.77
C ALA A 56 -15.09 -2.32 -6.66
N ARG A 57 -16.28 -1.73 -6.42
CA ARG A 57 -16.47 -0.76 -5.32
C ARG A 57 -16.24 -1.38 -3.94
N ILE A 58 -16.72 -2.61 -3.72
CA ILE A 58 -16.49 -3.33 -2.46
C ILE A 58 -14.98 -3.57 -2.27
N PHE A 59 -14.30 -4.01 -3.33
CA PHE A 59 -12.85 -4.22 -3.31
C PHE A 59 -12.09 -2.93 -2.99
N GLU A 60 -12.40 -1.82 -3.65
CA GLU A 60 -11.75 -0.51 -3.43
C GLU A 60 -11.90 -0.04 -1.98
N GLY A 61 -13.11 -0.18 -1.40
CA GLY A 61 -13.35 0.17 0.00
C GLY A 61 -12.51 -0.67 0.98
N GLN A 62 -12.39 -1.97 0.73
CA GLN A 62 -11.56 -2.87 1.54
C GLN A 62 -10.06 -2.60 1.32
N GLN A 63 -9.65 -2.33 0.08
CA GLN A 63 -8.27 -2.02 -0.27
C GLN A 63 -7.75 -0.81 0.49
N GLN A 64 -8.55 0.26 0.61
CA GLN A 64 -8.16 1.45 1.36
C GLN A 64 -7.88 1.13 2.83
N GLN A 65 -8.70 0.28 3.45
CA GLN A 65 -8.51 -0.15 4.84
C GLN A 65 -7.30 -1.08 4.98
N ALA A 66 -7.14 -2.04 4.06
CA ALA A 66 -6.03 -2.98 4.02
C ALA A 66 -4.67 -2.27 4.00
N VAL A 67 -4.53 -1.24 3.16
CA VAL A 67 -3.29 -0.46 3.04
C VAL A 67 -2.96 0.26 4.33
N GLN A 68 -3.95 0.89 4.98
CA GLN A 68 -3.74 1.59 6.26
C GLN A 68 -3.26 0.63 7.36
N ILE A 69 -3.87 -0.55 7.45
CA ILE A 69 -3.47 -1.59 8.40
C ILE A 69 -2.06 -2.08 8.10
N TYR A 70 -1.75 -2.34 6.83
CA TYR A 70 -0.44 -2.79 6.40
C TYR A 70 0.67 -1.80 6.80
N ASP A 71 0.48 -0.51 6.48
CA ASP A 71 1.44 0.53 6.81
C ASP A 71 1.59 0.70 8.33
N SER A 72 0.49 0.63 9.08
CA SER A 72 0.48 0.64 10.54
C SER A 72 1.31 -0.50 11.14
N VAL A 73 1.08 -1.74 10.68
CA VAL A 73 1.83 -2.91 11.16
C VAL A 73 3.32 -2.76 10.82
N MET A 74 3.66 -2.34 9.60
CA MET A 74 5.06 -2.12 9.19
C MET A 74 5.76 -1.08 10.08
N ALA A 75 5.08 0.00 10.45
CA ALA A 75 5.61 1.00 11.37
C ALA A 75 5.82 0.42 12.79
N LYS A 76 4.85 -0.34 13.30
CA LYS A 76 4.93 -0.97 14.63
C LYS A 76 6.05 -2.01 14.72
N VAL A 77 6.20 -2.85 13.69
CA VAL A 77 7.29 -3.83 13.59
C VAL A 77 8.66 -3.12 13.55
N ARG A 78 8.76 -1.96 12.91
CA ARG A 78 9.99 -1.16 12.92
C ARG A 78 10.33 -0.68 14.33
N VAL A 79 9.36 -0.17 15.09
CA VAL A 79 9.55 0.27 16.48
C VAL A 79 10.01 -0.91 17.36
N LEU A 80 9.43 -2.09 17.16
CA LEU A 80 9.76 -3.31 17.91
C LEU A 80 11.23 -3.74 17.79
N LYS A 81 11.90 -3.38 16.68
CA LYS A 81 13.34 -3.65 16.49
C LYS A 81 14.24 -2.78 17.37
N THR A 82 13.73 -1.63 17.82
CA THR A 82 14.53 -0.58 18.49
C THR A 82 14.17 -0.35 19.95
N SER A 83 12.96 -0.75 20.37
CA SER A 83 12.46 -0.58 21.73
C SER A 83 12.25 -1.94 22.39
N PRO A 84 12.44 -2.08 23.72
CA PRO A 84 11.94 -3.24 24.44
C PRO A 84 10.44 -3.38 24.14
N GLY A 85 10.06 -4.55 23.62
CA GLY A 85 8.69 -4.81 23.20
C GLY A 85 7.74 -4.72 24.39
N ASN A 86 6.59 -4.11 24.17
CA ASN A 86 5.47 -4.15 25.09
C ASN A 86 4.50 -5.24 24.59
N ALA A 87 4.04 -6.13 25.47
CA ALA A 87 3.04 -7.14 25.15
C ALA A 87 1.79 -6.55 24.47
N VAL A 88 1.44 -5.31 24.81
CA VAL A 88 0.34 -4.57 24.16
C VAL A 88 0.64 -4.32 22.67
N LEU A 89 1.86 -3.92 22.32
CA LEU A 89 2.27 -3.67 20.94
C LEU A 89 2.29 -4.95 20.11
N GLU A 90 2.82 -6.04 20.70
CA GLU A 90 2.88 -7.36 20.06
C GLU A 90 1.48 -7.90 19.79
N SER A 91 0.57 -7.83 20.78
CA SER A 91 -0.83 -8.23 20.61
C SER A 91 -1.57 -7.39 19.57
N ASP A 92 -1.34 -6.08 19.53
CA ASP A 92 -1.96 -5.19 18.55
C ASP A 92 -1.47 -5.48 17.12
N ILE A 93 -0.18 -5.77 16.93
CA ILE A 93 0.35 -6.26 15.64
C ILE A 93 -0.35 -7.55 15.21
N GLU A 94 -0.44 -8.54 16.09
CA GLU A 94 -1.06 -9.83 15.79
C GLU A 94 -2.54 -9.69 15.43
N ASN A 95 -3.29 -8.88 16.18
CA ASN A 95 -4.69 -8.61 15.90
C ASN A 95 -4.89 -7.94 14.54
N GLN A 96 -4.02 -6.98 14.17
CA GLN A 96 -4.10 -6.31 12.88
C GLN A 96 -3.75 -7.23 11.71
N ILE A 97 -2.77 -8.12 11.87
CA ILE A 97 -2.44 -9.13 10.87
C ILE A 97 -3.61 -10.11 10.70
N ASN A 98 -4.19 -10.59 11.80
CA ASN A 98 -5.33 -11.50 11.78
C ASN A 98 -6.55 -10.86 11.11
N TYR A 99 -6.82 -9.59 11.40
CA TYR A 99 -7.90 -8.84 10.76
C TYR A 99 -7.67 -8.69 9.24
N LEU A 100 -6.44 -8.40 8.82
CA LEU A 100 -6.11 -8.33 7.39
C LEU A 100 -6.27 -9.70 6.70
N ASN A 101 -5.95 -10.78 7.41
CA ASN A 101 -6.10 -12.15 6.92
C ASN A 101 -7.58 -12.54 6.72
N SER A 102 -8.47 -12.08 7.60
CA SER A 102 -9.91 -12.37 7.54
C SER A 102 -10.76 -11.27 6.91
N MET A 103 -10.13 -10.20 6.39
CA MET A 103 -10.81 -9.02 5.84
C MET A 103 -11.83 -9.35 4.74
N TYR A 104 -11.64 -10.49 4.08
CA TYR A 104 -12.48 -10.93 2.97
C TYR A 104 -13.31 -12.19 3.26
N ASP A 105 -13.25 -12.70 4.50
CA ASP A 105 -14.01 -13.87 4.91
C ASP A 105 -15.51 -13.55 4.93
N GLY A 106 -16.32 -14.39 4.29
CA GLY A 106 -17.78 -14.24 4.24
C GLY A 106 -18.30 -13.20 3.23
N VAL A 107 -17.43 -12.55 2.45
CA VAL A 107 -17.87 -11.68 1.35
C VAL A 107 -18.13 -12.52 0.10
N PRO A 108 -19.35 -12.50 -0.47
CA PRO A 108 -19.66 -13.22 -1.71
C PRO A 108 -19.11 -12.43 -2.91
N ASN A 109 -17.78 -12.37 -3.04
CA ASN A 109 -17.14 -11.76 -4.19
C ASN A 109 -16.17 -12.77 -4.85
N LYS A 110 -16.18 -12.76 -6.18
CA LYS A 110 -15.40 -13.63 -7.06
C LYS A 110 -14.13 -12.94 -7.59
N ASP A 111 -13.86 -11.72 -7.16
CA ASP A 111 -12.69 -10.97 -7.59
C ASP A 111 -11.41 -11.61 -7.05
N MET A 112 -10.56 -12.09 -7.97
CA MET A 112 -9.30 -12.76 -7.64
C MET A 112 -8.30 -11.83 -6.93
N ARG A 113 -8.44 -10.50 -7.09
CA ARG A 113 -7.56 -9.51 -6.43
C ARG A 113 -7.66 -9.56 -4.91
N THR A 114 -8.76 -10.08 -4.37
CA THR A 114 -8.99 -10.23 -2.93
C THR A 114 -7.97 -11.16 -2.26
N PHE A 115 -7.39 -12.10 -3.02
CA PHE A 115 -6.29 -12.95 -2.56
C PHE A 115 -5.04 -12.16 -2.15
N SER A 116 -4.88 -10.93 -2.64
CA SER A 116 -3.76 -10.07 -2.23
C SER A 116 -3.78 -9.76 -0.73
N PHE A 117 -4.95 -9.64 -0.10
CA PHE A 117 -5.06 -9.34 1.34
C PHE A 117 -4.49 -10.47 2.20
N TYR A 118 -4.80 -11.72 1.82
CA TYR A 118 -4.21 -12.91 2.45
C TYR A 118 -2.68 -12.91 2.33
N GLN A 119 -2.17 -12.62 1.13
CA GLN A 119 -0.72 -12.59 0.89
C GLN A 119 -0.04 -11.45 1.66
N MET A 120 -0.69 -10.28 1.77
CA MET A 120 -0.22 -9.18 2.60
C MET A 120 -0.13 -9.59 4.08
N ALA A 121 -1.16 -10.24 4.61
CA ALA A 121 -1.18 -10.71 6.00
C ALA A 121 -0.08 -11.75 6.25
N LEU A 122 0.09 -12.74 5.35
CA LEU A 122 1.17 -13.72 5.44
C LEU A 122 2.56 -13.08 5.43
N TYR A 123 2.77 -12.08 4.57
CA TYR A 123 4.01 -11.33 4.53
C TYR A 123 4.28 -10.62 5.86
N LEU A 124 3.29 -9.88 6.37
CA LEU A 124 3.40 -9.18 7.66
C LEU A 124 3.69 -10.15 8.81
N GLN A 125 3.02 -11.31 8.83
CA GLN A 125 3.24 -12.35 9.83
C GLN A 125 4.70 -12.80 9.82
N ARG A 126 5.25 -13.16 8.64
CA ARG A 126 6.65 -13.58 8.52
C ARG A 126 7.61 -12.46 8.91
N HIS A 127 7.36 -11.24 8.44
CA HIS A 127 8.20 -10.09 8.76
C HIS A 127 8.21 -9.81 10.28
N TYR A 128 7.06 -9.89 10.95
CA TYR A 128 6.95 -9.73 12.39
C TYR A 128 7.75 -10.81 13.14
N GLN A 129 7.63 -12.09 12.74
CA GLN A 129 8.39 -13.18 13.34
C GLN A 129 9.91 -12.99 13.16
N ASP A 130 10.36 -12.57 11.98
CA ASP A 130 11.77 -12.26 11.74
C ASP A 130 12.27 -11.13 12.65
N ALA A 131 11.44 -10.12 12.90
CA ALA A 131 11.78 -9.02 13.80
C ALA A 131 11.92 -9.50 15.25
N LEU A 132 11.05 -10.39 15.73
CA LEU A 132 11.15 -11.01 17.06
C LEU A 132 12.43 -11.83 17.21
N ILE A 133 12.75 -12.65 16.21
CA ILE A 133 13.97 -13.47 16.20
C ILE A 133 15.21 -12.57 16.24
N LEU A 134 15.24 -11.53 15.40
CA LEU A 134 16.35 -10.59 15.35
C LEU A 134 16.54 -9.87 16.69
N ARG A 135 15.44 -9.43 17.33
CA ARG A 135 15.47 -8.80 18.65
C ARG A 135 16.07 -9.75 19.70
N LYS A 136 15.57 -10.99 19.77
CA LYS A 136 16.07 -11.99 20.72
C LYS A 136 17.57 -12.26 20.53
N LYS A 137 18.05 -12.32 19.28
CA LYS A 137 19.48 -12.45 18.99
C LYS A 137 20.27 -11.23 19.46
N ALA A 138 19.78 -10.01 19.25
CA ALA A 138 20.42 -8.79 19.72
C ALA A 138 20.50 -8.73 21.26
N ASP A 139 19.42 -9.10 21.95
CA ASP A 139 19.40 -9.18 23.41
C ASP A 139 20.41 -10.21 23.95
N ASN A 140 20.47 -11.39 23.32
CA ASN A 140 21.46 -12.42 23.68
C ASN A 140 22.89 -11.93 23.49
N ILE A 141 23.19 -11.24 22.39
CA ILE A 141 24.53 -10.66 22.14
C ILE A 141 24.89 -9.70 23.28
N ARG A 142 23.97 -8.82 23.68
CA ARG A 142 24.20 -7.88 24.79
C ARG A 142 24.46 -8.60 26.12
N ILE A 143 23.68 -9.65 26.42
CA ILE A 143 23.87 -10.46 27.63
C ILE A 143 25.24 -11.14 27.61
N PHE A 144 25.62 -11.77 26.50
CA PHE A 144 26.91 -12.45 26.38
C PHE A 144 28.08 -11.48 26.45
N GLN A 145 27.96 -10.27 25.90
CA GLN A 145 28.97 -9.23 26.05
C GLN A 145 29.17 -8.83 27.52
N ASN A 146 28.07 -8.66 28.27
CA ASN A 146 28.15 -8.34 29.69
C ASN A 146 28.78 -9.47 30.49
N GLN A 147 28.36 -10.72 30.26
CA GLN A 147 28.93 -11.91 30.92
C GLN A 147 30.42 -12.09 30.60
N LEU A 148 30.82 -11.84 29.35
CA LEU A 148 32.21 -11.87 28.94
C LEU A 148 33.03 -10.79 29.68
N ASN A 149 32.51 -9.56 29.75
CA ASN A 149 33.16 -8.46 30.46
C ASN A 149 33.32 -8.78 31.96
N GLU A 150 32.27 -9.28 32.61
CA GLU A 150 32.31 -9.73 34.00
C GLU A 150 33.35 -10.84 34.22
N CYS A 151 33.41 -11.82 33.32
CA CYS A 151 34.39 -12.90 33.35
C CYS A 151 35.83 -12.38 33.20
N MET A 152 36.08 -11.46 32.25
CA MET A 152 37.39 -10.84 32.06
C MET A 152 37.84 -10.03 33.28
N ILE A 153 36.92 -9.27 33.88
CA ILE A 153 37.19 -8.51 35.11
C ILE A 153 37.55 -9.47 36.26
N GLY A 154 36.74 -10.52 36.46
CA GLY A 154 36.98 -11.53 37.50
C GLY A 154 38.29 -12.28 37.29
N TYR A 155 38.62 -12.64 36.05
CA TYR A 155 39.90 -13.27 35.70
C TYR A 155 41.09 -12.37 36.08
N LYS A 156 41.05 -11.10 35.68
CA LYS A 156 42.10 -10.13 35.99
C LYS A 156 42.27 -9.90 37.49
N GLN A 157 41.16 -9.80 38.24
CA GLN A 157 41.20 -9.66 39.70
C GLN A 157 41.85 -10.88 40.37
N ASN A 158 41.53 -12.09 39.91
CA ASN A 158 42.14 -13.31 40.42
C ASN A 158 43.64 -13.40 40.09
N GLU A 159 44.04 -13.03 38.87
CA GLU A 159 45.44 -12.97 38.48
C GLU A 159 46.23 -11.99 39.36
N ASP A 160 45.70 -10.78 39.56
CA ASP A 160 46.29 -9.77 40.44
C ASP A 160 46.40 -10.27 41.90
N TYR A 161 45.37 -10.94 42.41
CA TYR A 161 45.38 -11.55 43.75
C TYR A 161 46.46 -12.62 43.88
N MET A 162 46.55 -13.55 42.92
CA MET A 162 47.55 -14.61 42.94
C MET A 162 48.98 -14.08 42.82
N ASN A 163 49.19 -13.04 42.02
CA ASN A 163 50.49 -12.39 41.90
C ASN A 163 50.92 -11.71 43.20
N ARG A 164 49.99 -11.04 43.90
CA ARG A 164 50.25 -10.47 45.24
C ARG A 164 50.60 -11.56 46.26
N MET A 165 49.88 -12.69 46.26
CA MET A 165 50.15 -13.82 47.14
C MET A 165 51.54 -14.41 46.90
N ARG A 166 51.93 -14.62 45.63
CA ARG A 166 53.28 -15.10 45.28
C ARG A 166 54.37 -14.13 45.73
N ALA A 167 54.18 -12.84 45.50
CA ALA A 167 55.14 -11.81 45.94
C ALA A 167 55.36 -11.86 47.46
N ALA A 168 54.26 -11.92 48.24
CA ALA A 168 54.33 -12.01 49.70
C ALA A 168 55.04 -13.28 50.22
N GLN A 169 54.88 -14.41 49.52
CA GLN A 169 55.57 -15.66 49.85
C GLN A 169 57.06 -15.62 49.52
N SER A 170 57.46 -14.94 48.45
CA SER A 170 58.88 -14.81 48.05
C SER A 170 59.70 -13.83 48.89
N SER A 171 59.04 -12.98 49.69
CA SER A 171 59.66 -12.00 50.59
C SER A 171 59.89 -12.50 52.02
N ARG A 172 59.66 -13.79 52.29
CA ARG A 172 60.01 -14.49 53.53
C ARG A 172 61.16 -15.44 53.29
#